data_AF-A0A669DVN6-F1
#
_entry.id   AF-A0A669DVN6-F1
#
_cell.length_a   1.000
_cell.length_b   1.000
_cell.length_c   1.000
_cell.angle_alpha   90.00
_cell.angle_beta   90.00
_cell.angle_gamma   90.00
#
_symmetry.space_group_name_H-M   'P 1'
#
loop_
_entity.id
_entity.type
_entity.pdbx_description
1 polymer ?
#
loop_
_entity_poly.entity_id
_entity_poly.type
_entity_poly.pdbx_seq_one_letter_code
_entity_poly.pdbx_strand_id
1 'polypeptide(L)'
;MGNKVCKTLVDTTLQPRPVATRQYYTLPNNAAAVERRTSAPPVSINMESPRFHPHAKGKNIRLDGQLRRATRKNSFCNGITFSHRPVHLYEKVRLRLTGVHTGWSGALRFGFTSLDPSELAAADIPKYACPDLVTRPGYWAKALPERLALKDNILAFWADRHGRELW
;
A
#
# COMPACT_ATOMS: atom_id res chain seq x y z
N MET A 1 24.53 50.13 -21.12
CA MET A 1 23.79 50.60 -22.32
C MET A 1 23.40 49.38 -23.14
N GLY A 2 22.10 49.20 -23.40
CA GLY A 2 21.63 48.11 -24.25
C GLY A 2 20.22 47.63 -23.95
N ASN A 3 19.24 48.53 -23.92
CA ASN A 3 17.82 48.17 -23.97
C ASN A 3 17.53 47.48 -25.31
N LYS A 4 16.97 46.26 -25.32
CA LYS A 4 16.12 45.80 -26.43
C LYS A 4 14.91 45.02 -25.92
N VAL A 5 13.81 45.77 -25.96
CA VAL A 5 12.38 45.46 -25.96
C VAL A 5 12.02 44.10 -26.56
N CYS A 6 11.10 43.43 -25.86
CA CYS A 6 10.37 42.23 -26.25
C CYS A 6 9.57 42.49 -27.55
N LYS A 7 9.78 41.68 -28.58
CA LYS A 7 8.99 41.73 -29.83
C LYS A 7 8.02 40.56 -29.85
N THR A 8 6.73 40.90 -29.87
CA THR A 8 5.59 40.05 -30.14
C THR A 8 5.70 39.44 -31.54
N LEU A 9 5.67 38.11 -31.63
CA LEU A 9 5.35 37.41 -32.87
C LEU A 9 4.02 36.70 -32.66
N VAL A 10 3.01 37.19 -33.38
CA VAL A 10 1.71 36.55 -33.57
C VAL A 10 1.85 35.67 -34.80
N ASP A 11 1.62 34.37 -34.65
CA ASP A 11 1.28 33.52 -35.81
C ASP A 11 0.25 32.47 -35.40
N THR A 12 -0.61 32.18 -36.36
CA THR A 12 -2.03 31.93 -36.23
C THR A 12 -2.32 30.56 -36.82
N THR A 13 -2.41 29.50 -36.02
CA THR A 13 -3.07 28.25 -36.42
C THR A 13 -3.61 27.47 -35.20
N LEU A 14 -4.78 27.87 -34.70
CA LEU A 14 -5.62 27.02 -33.85
C LEU A 14 -7.04 27.04 -34.43
N GLN A 15 -7.44 25.93 -35.04
CA GLN A 15 -8.82 25.69 -35.48
C GLN A 15 -9.67 25.28 -34.26
N PRO A 16 -10.80 25.96 -33.96
CA PRO A 16 -11.72 25.54 -32.91
C PRO A 16 -12.66 24.41 -33.41
N ARG A 17 -12.72 23.29 -32.68
CA ARG A 17 -13.72 22.24 -32.89
C ARG A 17 -15.12 22.75 -32.48
N PRO A 18 -16.18 22.58 -33.31
CA PRO A 18 -17.53 22.96 -32.92
C PRO A 18 -18.10 22.06 -31.82
N VAL A 19 -18.58 22.68 -30.74
CA VAL A 19 -19.32 22.03 -29.66
C VAL A 19 -20.74 21.75 -30.17
N ALA A 20 -21.12 20.48 -30.24
CA ALA A 20 -22.45 20.06 -30.64
C ALA A 20 -23.48 20.47 -29.57
N THR A 21 -24.36 21.39 -29.95
CA THR A 21 -25.55 21.84 -29.23
C THR A 21 -26.50 20.66 -29.01
N ARG A 22 -26.66 20.15 -27.78
CA ARG A 22 -27.77 19.25 -27.47
C ARG A 22 -28.91 20.03 -26.84
N GLN A 23 -30.01 20.04 -27.60
CA GLN A 23 -31.31 20.61 -27.30
C GLN A 23 -31.90 20.00 -26.02
N TYR A 24 -32.45 20.85 -25.16
CA TYR A 24 -33.26 20.44 -24.01
C TYR A 24 -34.65 20.04 -24.51
N TYR A 25 -35.06 18.78 -24.24
CA TYR A 25 -36.45 18.36 -24.34
C TYR A 25 -36.98 18.11 -22.93
N THR A 26 -37.90 18.94 -22.48
CA THR A 26 -38.78 18.70 -21.32
C THR A 26 -39.87 17.70 -21.72
N LEU A 27 -39.92 16.55 -21.04
CA LEU A 27 -41.03 15.60 -21.10
C LEU A 27 -41.84 15.65 -19.79
N PRO A 28 -43.18 15.53 -19.85
CA PRO A 28 -44.05 15.78 -18.72
C PRO A 28 -44.08 14.63 -17.72
N ASN A 29 -44.30 15.04 -16.47
CA ASN A 29 -44.52 14.27 -15.27
C ASN A 29 -45.61 13.19 -15.46
N ASN A 30 -45.27 11.92 -15.24
CA ASN A 30 -46.24 10.92 -14.83
C ASN A 30 -45.58 9.83 -13.97
N ALA A 31 -46.18 9.61 -12.80
CA ALA A 31 -45.74 8.73 -11.75
C ALA A 31 -45.85 7.26 -12.13
N ALA A 32 -44.76 6.50 -11.97
CA ALA A 32 -44.78 5.09 -11.62
C ALA A 32 -43.36 4.66 -11.18
N ALA A 33 -43.31 4.02 -10.03
CA ALA A 33 -42.12 3.60 -9.32
C ALA A 33 -41.11 2.78 -10.15
N VAL A 34 -39.83 3.16 -10.09
CA VAL A 34 -38.71 2.22 -9.97
C VAL A 34 -37.64 2.91 -9.12
N GLU A 35 -37.67 2.66 -7.81
CA GLU A 35 -36.52 2.92 -6.96
C GLU A 35 -35.35 2.08 -7.46
N ARG A 36 -34.48 2.67 -8.30
CA ARG A 36 -33.21 2.07 -8.66
C ARG A 36 -32.25 2.23 -7.48
N ARG A 37 -32.51 1.49 -6.40
CA ARG A 37 -31.54 1.26 -5.32
C ARG A 37 -30.45 0.38 -5.89
N THR A 38 -29.38 0.97 -6.41
CA THR A 38 -28.10 0.27 -6.51
C THR A 38 -27.61 0.04 -5.07
N SER A 39 -28.08 -1.04 -4.45
CA SER A 39 -27.45 -1.62 -3.28
C SER A 39 -26.16 -2.31 -3.73
N ALA A 40 -25.13 -1.51 -4.02
CA ALA A 40 -23.78 -2.03 -3.89
C ALA A 40 -23.67 -2.52 -2.44
N PRO A 41 -23.30 -3.78 -2.18
CA PRO A 41 -23.13 -4.23 -0.81
C PRO A 41 -22.11 -3.29 -0.16
N PRO A 42 -22.34 -2.84 1.09
CA PRO A 42 -21.31 -2.10 1.80
C PRO A 42 -20.07 -2.98 1.80
N VAL A 43 -18.97 -2.47 1.24
CA VAL A 43 -17.66 -3.12 1.37
C VAL A 43 -17.44 -3.24 2.87
N SER A 44 -17.57 -4.45 3.40
CA SER A 44 -17.35 -4.73 4.80
C SER A 44 -15.86 -4.53 5.05
N ILE A 45 -15.49 -3.29 5.37
CA ILE A 45 -14.17 -2.94 5.87
C ILE A 45 -13.99 -3.78 7.12
N ASN A 46 -13.23 -4.87 6.98
CA ASN A 46 -12.99 -5.80 8.06
C ASN A 46 -12.16 -5.05 9.11
N MET A 47 -12.82 -4.53 10.15
CA MET A 47 -12.22 -3.65 11.17
C MET A 47 -11.28 -4.40 12.11
N GLU A 48 -11.09 -5.71 11.93
CA GLU A 48 -10.14 -6.49 12.71
C GLU A 48 -8.70 -6.11 12.35
N SER A 49 -7.88 -5.79 13.36
CA SER A 49 -6.45 -5.53 13.18
C SER A 49 -5.75 -6.65 12.39
N PRO A 50 -4.88 -6.32 11.41
CA PRO A 50 -4.17 -7.32 10.64
C PRO A 50 -3.34 -8.27 11.52
N ARG A 51 -3.52 -9.57 11.31
CA ARG A 51 -2.64 -10.65 11.78
C ARG A 51 -1.62 -11.02 10.71
N PHE A 52 -0.58 -11.76 11.11
CA PHE A 52 0.43 -12.33 10.22
C PHE A 52 -0.14 -13.51 9.42
N HIS A 53 0.28 -13.62 8.17
CA HIS A 53 -0.14 -14.69 7.28
C HIS A 53 0.42 -16.05 7.74
N PRO A 54 -0.42 -17.10 7.90
CA PRO A 54 0.01 -18.37 8.48
C PRO A 54 1.01 -19.14 7.61
N HIS A 55 0.85 -19.09 6.28
CA HIS A 55 1.67 -19.89 5.35
C HIS A 55 2.76 -19.08 4.63
N ALA A 56 2.43 -17.91 4.07
CA ALA A 56 3.38 -16.98 3.46
C ALA A 56 4.31 -16.31 4.49
N LYS A 57 5.34 -17.05 4.91
CA LYS A 57 6.40 -16.56 5.81
C LYS A 57 7.72 -17.28 5.54
N GLY A 58 8.81 -16.59 5.78
CA GLY A 58 10.15 -17.14 5.68
C GLY A 58 10.40 -18.24 6.71
N LYS A 59 11.31 -19.16 6.40
CA LYS A 59 11.60 -20.37 7.20
C LYS A 59 12.01 -20.11 8.65
N ASN A 60 12.55 -18.91 8.95
CA ASN A 60 12.99 -18.56 10.29
C ASN A 60 11.91 -17.85 11.12
N ILE A 61 10.73 -17.57 10.53
CA ILE A 61 9.61 -16.94 11.23
C ILE A 61 8.76 -17.99 11.95
N ARG A 62 8.61 -17.79 13.25
CA ARG A 62 7.63 -18.48 14.09
C ARG A 62 6.54 -17.50 14.49
N LEU A 63 5.30 -17.93 14.35
CA LEU A 63 4.12 -17.18 14.75
C LEU A 63 3.61 -17.73 16.08
N ASP A 64 2.95 -16.88 16.87
CA ASP A 64 2.20 -17.32 18.03
C ASP A 64 0.85 -17.95 17.62
N GLY A 65 0.14 -18.58 18.56
CA GLY A 65 -1.12 -19.27 18.28
C GLY A 65 -2.24 -18.36 17.77
N GLN A 66 -2.14 -17.05 18.01
CA GLN A 66 -3.11 -16.05 17.55
C GLN A 66 -2.68 -15.33 16.27
N LEU A 67 -1.52 -15.70 15.70
CA LEU A 67 -0.93 -15.05 14.52
C LEU A 67 -0.75 -13.53 14.68
N ARG A 68 -0.63 -13.03 15.92
CA ARG A 68 -0.45 -11.61 16.24
C ARG A 68 0.99 -11.24 16.56
N ARG A 69 1.87 -12.24 16.73
CA ARG A 69 3.29 -12.04 16.97
C ARG A 69 4.13 -12.93 16.06
N ALA A 70 5.01 -12.30 15.29
CA ALA A 70 6.05 -12.97 14.51
C ALA A 70 7.41 -12.83 15.20
N THR A 71 8.19 -13.90 15.23
CA THR A 71 9.54 -13.92 15.81
C THR A 71 10.50 -14.66 14.90
N ARG A 72 11.62 -14.02 14.53
CA ARG A 72 12.72 -14.68 13.83
C ARG A 72 13.55 -15.47 14.85
N LYS A 73 13.53 -16.80 14.78
CA LYS A 73 14.23 -17.65 15.78
C LYS A 73 15.71 -17.85 15.47
N ASN A 74 16.06 -18.01 14.20
CA ASN A 74 17.40 -18.38 13.77
C ASN A 74 17.91 -17.44 12.67
N SER A 75 19.24 -17.30 12.59
CA SER A 75 19.94 -16.52 11.55
C SER A 75 19.52 -15.04 11.49
N PHE A 76 20.04 -14.34 10.49
CA PHE A 76 19.75 -12.93 10.18
C PHE A 76 18.81 -12.76 8.98
N CYS A 77 18.58 -13.83 8.19
CA CYS A 77 17.79 -13.81 6.96
C CYS A 77 16.56 -14.74 7.01
N ASN A 78 15.78 -14.78 5.92
CA ASN A 78 14.52 -15.55 5.80
C ASN A 78 13.47 -15.17 6.86
N GLY A 79 13.39 -13.86 7.13
CA GLY A 79 12.52 -13.26 8.14
C GLY A 79 11.30 -12.54 7.57
N ILE A 80 10.92 -12.79 6.31
CA ILE A 80 9.81 -12.09 5.64
C ILE A 80 8.47 -12.70 6.09
N THR A 81 7.45 -11.88 6.26
CA THR A 81 6.08 -12.31 6.52
C THR A 81 5.11 -11.23 6.00
N PHE A 82 3.86 -11.61 5.78
CA PHE A 82 2.83 -10.74 5.20
C PHE A 82 1.62 -10.65 6.14
N SER A 83 0.68 -9.75 5.84
CA SER A 83 -0.62 -9.74 6.51
C SER A 83 -1.49 -10.88 5.99
N HIS A 84 -2.33 -11.45 6.87
CA HIS A 84 -3.28 -12.51 6.50
C HIS A 84 -4.47 -12.01 5.66
N ARG A 85 -4.65 -10.69 5.58
CA ARG A 85 -5.69 -10.03 4.79
C ARG A 85 -5.12 -8.81 4.08
N PRO A 86 -5.75 -8.33 3.00
CA PRO A 86 -5.44 -7.03 2.40
C PRO A 86 -5.62 -5.89 3.40
N VAL A 87 -4.75 -4.89 3.29
CA VAL A 87 -4.83 -3.62 4.05
C VAL A 87 -5.37 -2.55 3.10
N HIS A 88 -6.37 -1.80 3.54
CA HIS A 88 -6.98 -0.76 2.70
C HIS A 88 -6.11 0.50 2.65
N LEU A 89 -6.31 1.30 1.60
CA LEU A 89 -5.76 2.66 1.58
C LEU A 89 -6.21 3.43 2.82
N TYR A 90 -5.30 4.20 3.40
CA TYR A 90 -5.48 4.97 4.63
C TYR A 90 -5.69 4.15 5.90
N GLU A 91 -5.70 2.81 5.82
CA GLU A 91 -5.73 1.94 6.99
C GLU A 91 -4.36 1.97 7.69
N LYS A 92 -4.32 2.41 8.95
CA LYS A 92 -3.08 2.47 9.74
C LYS A 92 -2.71 1.10 10.27
N VAL A 93 -1.67 0.51 9.68
CA VAL A 93 -1.01 -0.69 10.22
C VAL A 93 -0.11 -0.26 11.37
N ARG A 94 -0.18 -0.98 12.49
CA ARG A 94 0.65 -0.72 13.69
C ARG A 94 1.37 -1.99 14.09
N LEU A 95 2.70 -1.91 14.18
CA LEU A 95 3.57 -3.00 14.61
C LEU A 95 4.33 -2.58 15.87
N ARG A 96 4.14 -3.32 16.96
CA ARG A 96 4.93 -3.14 18.19
C ARG A 96 6.15 -4.06 18.15
N LEU A 97 7.32 -3.50 18.42
CA LEU A 97 8.57 -4.25 18.52
C LEU A 97 8.68 -4.92 19.89
N THR A 98 8.17 -6.13 20.04
CA THR A 98 8.13 -6.82 21.34
C THR A 98 9.49 -7.35 21.82
N GLY A 99 10.46 -7.49 20.92
CA GLY A 99 11.80 -7.96 21.23
C GLY A 99 12.80 -7.55 20.15
N VAL A 100 14.00 -7.16 20.57
CA VAL A 100 15.08 -6.70 19.70
C VAL A 100 16.34 -7.47 20.10
N HIS A 101 16.98 -8.13 19.13
CA HIS A 101 18.23 -8.85 19.35
C HIS A 101 19.41 -7.95 19.03
N THR A 102 20.19 -7.59 20.04
CA THR A 102 21.35 -6.67 19.93
C THR A 102 22.58 -7.30 19.27
N GLY A 103 22.61 -8.63 19.12
CA GLY A 103 23.72 -9.36 18.48
C GLY A 103 23.71 -9.35 16.95
N TRP A 104 22.79 -8.63 16.31
CA TRP A 104 22.70 -8.52 14.86
C TRP A 104 22.71 -7.05 14.43
N SER A 105 23.47 -6.72 13.39
CA SER A 105 23.39 -5.43 12.71
C SER A 105 22.38 -5.47 11.56
N GLY A 106 21.74 -4.33 11.28
CA GLY A 106 20.79 -4.17 10.18
C GLY A 106 19.40 -3.71 10.64
N ALA A 107 18.63 -3.21 9.68
CA ALA A 107 17.30 -2.66 9.90
C ALA A 107 16.16 -3.69 9.81
N LEU A 108 15.07 -3.44 10.54
CA LEU A 108 13.77 -4.02 10.21
C LEU A 108 13.28 -3.41 8.88
N ARG A 109 12.68 -4.22 8.00
CA ARG A 109 12.03 -3.73 6.78
C ARG A 109 10.52 -3.88 6.86
N PHE A 110 9.80 -2.95 6.26
CA PHE A 110 8.34 -2.87 6.28
C PHE A 110 7.84 -2.13 5.03
N GLY A 111 6.61 -2.41 4.61
CA GLY A 111 5.99 -1.80 3.45
C GLY A 111 4.79 -2.59 2.95
N PHE A 112 4.48 -2.47 1.67
CA PHE A 112 3.27 -3.02 1.07
C PHE A 112 3.55 -3.91 -0.13
N THR A 113 2.59 -4.74 -0.48
CA THR A 113 2.54 -5.47 -1.74
C THR A 113 1.15 -5.39 -2.33
N SER A 114 1.07 -5.38 -3.67
CA SER A 114 -0.19 -5.47 -4.41
C SER A 114 -0.55 -6.90 -4.82
N LEU A 115 0.29 -7.89 -4.46
CA LEU A 115 0.08 -9.30 -4.77
C LEU A 115 -0.52 -10.02 -3.57
N ASP A 116 -1.34 -11.04 -3.81
CA ASP A 116 -1.89 -11.87 -2.73
C ASP A 116 -0.79 -12.78 -2.15
N PRO A 117 -0.45 -12.66 -0.86
CA PRO A 117 0.53 -13.55 -0.24
C PRO A 117 0.12 -15.03 -0.27
N SER A 118 -1.17 -15.34 -0.42
CA SER A 118 -1.68 -16.71 -0.50
C SER A 118 -1.20 -17.45 -1.75
N GLU A 119 -0.91 -16.70 -2.82
CA GLU A 119 -0.36 -17.22 -4.09
C GLU A 119 1.16 -17.42 -4.02
N LEU A 120 1.83 -16.84 -3.02
CA LEU A 120 3.27 -16.95 -2.84
C LEU A 120 3.62 -18.18 -2.00
N ALA A 121 4.13 -19.22 -2.65
CA ALA A 121 4.58 -20.41 -1.93
C ALA A 121 5.75 -20.07 -0.99
N ALA A 122 5.80 -20.74 0.16
CA ALA A 122 6.83 -20.48 1.17
C ALA A 122 8.28 -20.70 0.66
N ALA A 123 8.45 -21.55 -0.36
CA ALA A 123 9.72 -21.78 -1.02
C ALA A 123 10.19 -20.61 -1.91
N ASP A 124 9.25 -19.80 -2.40
CA ASP A 124 9.51 -18.68 -3.32
C ASP A 124 9.76 -17.35 -2.59
N ILE A 125 9.57 -17.36 -1.25
CA ILE A 125 9.88 -16.23 -0.39
C ILE A 125 11.40 -16.08 -0.29
N PRO A 126 11.97 -14.96 -0.75
CA PRO A 126 13.42 -14.78 -0.77
C PRO A 126 14.02 -14.59 0.63
N LYS A 127 15.35 -14.59 0.69
CA LYS A 127 16.11 -14.41 1.93
C LYS A 127 15.91 -13.01 2.51
N TYR A 128 15.83 -11.98 1.67
CA TYR A 128 15.74 -10.58 2.08
C TYR A 128 14.60 -9.84 1.39
N ALA A 129 13.99 -8.87 2.09
CA ALA A 129 13.00 -7.98 1.47
C ALA A 129 13.67 -7.01 0.49
N CYS A 130 14.84 -6.46 0.87
CA CYS A 130 15.64 -5.61 0.00
C CYS A 130 17.02 -6.27 -0.22
N PRO A 131 17.49 -6.43 -1.46
CA PRO A 131 16.81 -6.02 -2.70
C PRO A 131 15.76 -7.05 -3.19
N ASP A 132 15.86 -8.33 -2.80
CA ASP A 132 15.25 -9.45 -3.53
C ASP A 132 13.73 -9.36 -3.77
N LEU A 133 12.96 -8.81 -2.82
CA LEU A 133 11.51 -8.68 -2.93
C LEU A 133 11.14 -7.38 -3.66
N VAL A 134 11.77 -6.27 -3.27
CA VAL A 134 11.49 -4.92 -3.82
C VAL A 134 11.89 -4.78 -5.28
N THR A 135 12.82 -5.60 -5.79
CA THR A 135 13.14 -5.63 -7.23
C THR A 135 12.06 -6.30 -8.07
N ARG A 136 11.13 -7.04 -7.45
CA ARG A 136 9.98 -7.66 -8.14
C ARG A 136 8.84 -6.63 -8.24
N PRO A 137 8.10 -6.59 -9.38
CA PRO A 137 6.92 -5.74 -9.50
C PRO A 137 5.88 -6.02 -8.41
N GLY A 138 5.26 -4.97 -7.87
CA GLY A 138 4.19 -5.10 -6.88
C GLY A 138 4.67 -5.24 -5.43
N TYR A 139 5.95 -4.97 -5.14
CA TYR A 139 6.49 -4.95 -3.78
C TYR A 139 7.20 -3.63 -3.47
N TRP A 140 6.93 -3.07 -2.30
CA TRP A 140 7.55 -1.85 -1.79
C TRP A 140 7.94 -2.07 -0.33
N ALA A 141 9.16 -1.69 0.03
CA ALA A 141 9.62 -1.77 1.41
C ALA A 141 10.68 -0.72 1.71
N LYS A 142 10.68 -0.23 2.96
CA LYS A 142 11.69 0.67 3.51
C LYS A 142 12.32 0.09 4.76
N ALA A 143 13.53 0.57 5.06
CA ALA A 143 14.24 0.23 6.27
C ALA A 143 13.78 1.16 7.42
N LEU A 144 13.42 0.57 8.56
CA LEU A 144 13.26 1.30 9.80
C LEU A 144 14.65 1.70 10.32
N PRO A 145 14.92 3.00 10.55
CA PRO A 145 16.19 3.42 11.12
C PRO A 145 16.48 2.68 12.44
N GLU A 146 17.70 2.18 12.62
CA GLU A 146 18.06 1.34 13.78
C GLU A 146 17.81 2.05 15.12
N ARG A 147 17.98 3.38 15.17
CA ARG A 147 17.66 4.21 16.36
C ARG A 147 16.18 4.14 16.79
N LEU A 148 15.28 3.78 15.88
CA LEU A 148 13.85 3.60 16.14
C LEU A 148 13.49 2.12 16.38
N ALA A 149 14.41 1.19 16.15
CA ALA A 149 14.20 -0.23 16.34
C ALA A 149 14.40 -0.63 17.82
N LEU A 150 13.69 0.04 18.72
CA LEU A 150 13.77 -0.19 20.17
C LEU A 150 12.62 -1.08 20.64
N LYS A 151 12.87 -1.87 21.69
CA LYS A 151 11.84 -2.67 22.34
C LYS A 151 10.70 -1.76 22.79
N ASP A 152 9.47 -2.23 22.60
CA ASP A 152 8.21 -1.56 22.91
C ASP A 152 7.86 -0.34 22.05
N ASN A 153 8.72 0.03 21.10
CA ASN A 153 8.37 1.04 20.11
C ASN A 153 7.25 0.55 19.18
N ILE A 154 6.40 1.47 18.72
CA ILE A 154 5.29 1.19 17.81
C ILE A 154 5.57 1.89 16.48
N LEU A 155 5.73 1.09 15.44
CA LEU A 155 5.79 1.54 14.06
C LEU A 155 4.38 1.63 13.49
N ALA A 156 3.96 2.81 13.07
CA ALA A 156 2.67 3.03 12.41
C ALA A 156 2.90 3.43 10.95
N PHE A 157 2.14 2.83 10.04
CA PHE A 157 2.29 3.13 8.61
C PHE A 157 1.03 2.86 7.81
N TRP A 158 0.85 3.62 6.73
CA TRP A 158 -0.29 3.48 5.82
C TRP A 158 0.09 3.95 4.41
N ALA A 159 -0.67 3.50 3.42
CA ALA A 159 -0.57 3.95 2.04
C ALA A 159 -1.70 4.94 1.72
N ASP A 160 -1.39 6.01 0.99
CA ASP A 160 -2.40 6.91 0.41
C ASP A 160 -2.74 6.52 -1.04
N ARG A 161 -3.78 7.15 -1.61
CA ARG A 161 -4.18 6.97 -3.03
C ARG A 161 -3.12 7.33 -4.07
N HIS A 162 -2.06 8.02 -3.66
CA HIS A 162 -0.95 8.39 -4.52
C HIS A 162 0.22 7.41 -4.40
N GLY A 163 0.03 6.30 -3.65
CA GLY A 163 1.08 5.31 -3.41
C GLY A 163 2.19 5.83 -2.49
N ARG A 164 1.97 6.94 -1.78
CA ARG A 164 2.95 7.45 -0.81
C ARG A 164 2.79 6.67 0.48
N GLU A 165 3.84 5.93 0.82
CA GLU A 165 3.97 5.29 2.13
C GLU A 165 4.34 6.36 3.15
N LEU A 166 3.42 6.64 4.08
CA LEU A 166 3.60 7.57 5.19
C LEU A 166 3.93 6.76 6.46
N TRP A 167 4.98 7.18 7.17
CA TRP A 167 5.54 6.52 8.35
C TRP A 167 5.76 7.55 9.46
#